data_AF-A0A352ICJ1-F1
#
_entry.id   AF-A0A352ICJ1-F1
#
_cell.length_a   1.000
_cell.length_b   1.000
_cell.length_c   1.000
_cell.angle_alpha   90.00
_cell.angle_beta   90.00
_cell.angle_gamma   90.00
#
_symmetry.space_group_name_H-M   'P 1'
#
loop_
_entity.id
_entity.type
_entity.pdbx_description
1 polymer ?
#
loop_
_entity_poly.entity_id
_entity_poly.type
_entity_poly.pdbx_seq_one_letter_code
_entity_poly.pdbx_strand_id
1 'polypeptide(L)' 'MIDIDNITFGYRYGKPVLKDFSLSFPQGGVYGLLGKNGTGK' A
#
# COMPACT_ATOMS: atom_id res chain seq x y z
N MET A 1 3.71 9.06 -12.74
CA MET A 1 2.42 8.42 -12.40
C MET A 1 2.73 7.05 -11.86
N ILE A 2 2.29 6.74 -10.65
CA ILE A 2 2.46 5.41 -10.04
C ILE A 2 1.07 4.86 -9.79
N ASP A 3 0.78 3.69 -10.34
CA ASP A 3 -0.48 2.99 -10.13
C ASP A 3 -0.18 1.61 -9.54
N ILE A 4 -0.92 1.29 -8.49
CA ILE A 4 -0.89 0.02 -7.78
C ILE A 4 -2.31 -0.51 -7.84
N ASP A 5 -2.48 -1.72 -8.38
CA ASP A 5 -3.81 -2.31 -8.56
C ASP A 5 -3.89 -3.69 -7.90
N ASN A 6 -4.85 -3.80 -6.98
CA ASN A 6 -5.30 -5.06 -6.36
C ASN A 6 -4.18 -5.92 -5.79
N ILE A 7 -3.18 -5.30 -5.16
CA ILE A 7 -2.06 -6.04 -4.60
C ILE A 7 -2.43 -6.65 -3.26
N THR A 8 -2.06 -7.92 -3.09
CA THR A 8 -2.04 -8.60 -1.80
C THR A 8 -0.62 -9.05 -1.52
N PHE A 9 -0.07 -8.62 -0.40
CA PHE A 9 1.33 -8.84 -0.03
C PHE A 9 1.47 -9.20 1.45
N GLY A 10 2.36 -10.14 1.76
CA GLY A 10 2.76 -10.48 3.12
C GLY A 10 4.13 -11.14 3.16
N TYR A 11 4.90 -10.91 4.22
CA TYR A 11 6.26 -11.43 4.37
C TYR A 11 6.30 -12.92 4.75
N ARG A 12 5.29 -13.42 5.46
CA ARG A 12 5.18 -14.81 5.90
C ARG A 12 3.82 -15.35 5.50
N TYR A 13 3.76 -16.66 5.32
CA TYR A 13 2.50 -17.35 5.03
C TYR A 13 1.47 -17.10 6.15
N GLY A 14 0.22 -16.85 5.77
CA GLY A 14 -0.89 -16.66 6.70
C GLY A 14 -1.53 -15.27 6.63
N LYS A 15 -0.87 -14.24 7.18
CA LYS A 15 -1.49 -12.91 7.31
C LYS A 15 -0.90 -11.90 6.32
N PRO A 16 -1.68 -11.42 5.34
CA PRO A 16 -1.23 -10.35 4.45
C PRO A 16 -1.07 -9.04 5.22
N VAL A 17 -0.02 -8.30 4.89
CA VAL A 17 0.24 -6.92 5.33
C VAL A 17 -0.62 -5.94 4.52
N LEU A 18 -0.69 -6.17 3.20
CA LEU A 18 -1.61 -5.49 2.28
C LEU A 18 -2.58 -6.51 1.71
N LYS A 19 -3.86 -6.20 1.67
CA LYS A 19 -4.89 -7.07 1.11
C LYS A 19 -5.77 -6.27 0.17
N ASP A 20 -5.85 -6.69 -1.08
CA ASP A 20 -6.63 -6.08 -2.16
C ASP A 20 -6.44 -4.55 -2.23
N PHE A 21 -5.18 -4.12 -2.13
CA PHE A 21 -4.80 -2.71 -2.03
C PHE A 21 -4.61 -2.10 -3.42
N SER A 22 -5.29 -0.97 -3.66
CA SER A 22 -5.10 -0.15 -4.86
C SER A 22 -4.82 1.31 -4.50
N LEU A 23 -3.94 1.95 -5.27
CA LEU A 23 -3.52 3.33 -5.05
C LEU A 23 -2.99 3.94 -6.34
N SER A 24 -3.37 5.20 -6.61
CA SER A 24 -2.84 5.99 -7.72
C SER A 24 -2.19 7.27 -7.20
N PHE A 25 -0.97 7.54 -7.66
CA PHE A 25 -0.23 8.77 -7.42
C PHE A 25 -0.03 9.52 -8.75
N PRO A 26 -0.84 10.57 -8.99
CA PRO A 26 -0.60 11.54 -10.04
C PRO A 26 0.80 12.19 -9.95
N GLN A 27 1.31 12.62 -11.09
CA GLN A 27 2.62 13.28 -11.14
C GLN A 27 2.56 14.67 -10.49
N GLY A 28 3.65 15.07 -9.83
CA GLY A 28 3.81 16.39 -9.21
C GLY A 28 3.18 16.53 -7.83
N GLY A 29 2.53 15.49 -7.30
CA GLY A 29 2.03 15.47 -5.92
C GLY A 29 3.10 15.11 -4.89
N VAL A 30 2.96 15.64 -3.68
CA VAL A 30 3.71 15.23 -2.50
C VAL A 30 2.75 14.48 -1.58
N TYR A 31 3.07 13.22 -1.27
CA TYR A 31 2.17 12.31 -0.56
C TYR A 31 2.80 11.84 0.75
N GLY A 32 2.02 11.88 1.83
CA GLY A 32 2.38 11.31 3.13
C GLY A 32 1.59 10.04 3.41
N LEU A 33 2.30 8.94 3.71
CA LEU A 33 1.68 7.69 4.15
C LEU A 33 1.48 7.73 5.68
N LEU A 34 0.23 7.74 6.15
CA LEU A 34 -0.14 7.97 7.56
C LEU A 34 -0.82 6.78 8.27
N GLY A 35 -0.70 6.73 9.60
CA GLY A 35 -1.41 5.81 10.51
C GLY A 35 -0.50 5.14 11.55
N LYS A 36 -1.03 4.12 12.24
CA LYS A 36 -0.32 3.42 13.33
C LYS A 36 0.79 2.48 12.82
N ASN A 37 1.74 2.13 13.69
CA ASN A 37 2.79 1.15 13.41
C ASN A 37 2.20 -0.23 13.08
N GLY A 38 2.81 -0.93 12.11
CA GLY A 38 2.39 -2.28 11.72
C GLY A 38 1.16 -2.38 10.82
N THR A 39 0.71 -1.26 10.22
CA THR A 39 -0.48 -1.23 9.35
C THR A 39 -0.19 -1.34 7.85
N GLY A 40 1.08 -1.53 7.46
CA GLY A 40 1.45 -1.66 6.04
C GLY A 40 1.67 -0.34 5.30
N LYS A 41 1.89 0.74 6.05
CA LYS A 41 2.59 1.92 5.53
C LYS A 41 4.03 1.58 5.16
#